data_AF-A0A5B7GNC5-F1
#
_entry.id   AF-A0A5B7GNC5-F1
#
_cell.length_a   1.000
_cell.length_b   1.000
_cell.length_c   1.000
_cell.angle_alpha   90.00
_cell.angle_beta   90.00
_cell.angle_gamma   90.00
#
_symmetry.space_group_name_H-M   'P 1'
#
loop_
_entity.id
_entity.type
_entity.pdbx_description
1 polymer ?
#
loop_
_entity_poly.entity_id
_entity_poly.type
_entity_poly.pdbx_seq_one_letter_code
_entity_poly.pdbx_strand_id
1 'polypeptide(L)'
;MTLTCLSLPSQWSKVQSAKFSVLEHQMDPTSNFSSYRSTLKAAMWRSAGAVDDRQKIVIPFFSLLVKDLYFLNEGCASRCVLGRLPNGHINFDKFWQLAKQVTEFMAWKQVTCPFERAPDVINHLHTAHMLSETGLALASFECEGPDNSYEKERYKTLNPAQGARFERRWVFQESQRLTTRQSITRNKKASRKKCKSDRTGITFVISLKAC
;
A
#
# COMPACT_ATOMS: atom_id res chain seq x y z
N MET A 1 -6.54 3.34 -0.81
CA MET A 1 -5.50 3.92 0.08
C MET A 1 -4.09 3.39 -0.23
N THR A 2 -3.91 2.13 -0.61
CA THR A 2 -2.56 1.57 -0.86
C THR A 2 -1.88 2.16 -2.10
N LEU A 3 -2.56 2.25 -3.25
CA LEU A 3 -1.93 2.69 -4.50
C LEU A 3 -1.45 4.15 -4.50
N THR A 4 -2.15 5.07 -3.84
CA THR A 4 -1.78 6.51 -3.78
C THR A 4 -0.70 6.83 -2.76
N CYS A 5 -0.51 6.00 -1.74
CA CYS A 5 0.64 6.15 -0.84
C CYS A 5 1.89 5.54 -1.46
N LEU A 6 1.76 4.40 -2.16
CA LEU A 6 2.85 3.69 -2.84
C LEU A 6 3.52 4.50 -3.97
N SER A 7 2.87 5.56 -4.48
CA SER A 7 3.44 6.50 -5.46
C SER A 7 4.41 7.55 -4.86
N LEU A 8 4.84 7.38 -3.60
CA LEU A 8 5.82 8.25 -2.92
C LEU A 8 7.17 7.54 -2.72
N PRO A 9 7.91 7.21 -3.81
CA PRO A 9 9.11 6.39 -3.73
C PRO A 9 10.19 6.97 -2.80
N SER A 10 10.29 8.30 -2.70
CA SER A 10 11.30 8.93 -1.84
C SER A 10 10.97 8.75 -0.36
N GLN A 11 9.68 8.71 0.03
CA GLN A 11 9.29 8.41 1.41
C GLN A 11 9.45 6.92 1.74
N TRP A 12 9.03 6.01 0.84
CA TRP A 12 9.13 4.57 1.08
C TRP A 12 10.57 4.09 1.25
N SER A 13 11.54 4.74 0.62
CA SER A 13 12.97 4.43 0.81
C SER A 13 13.47 4.60 2.25
N LYS A 14 12.74 5.36 3.08
CA LYS A 14 13.08 5.64 4.49
C LYS A 14 12.36 4.72 5.47
N VAL A 15 11.38 3.95 5.01
CA VAL A 15 10.51 3.13 5.86
C VAL A 15 11.12 1.74 6.07
N GLN A 16 11.03 1.22 7.29
CA GLN A 16 11.40 -0.16 7.59
C GLN A 16 10.31 -1.13 7.09
N SER A 17 10.46 -1.60 5.85
CA SER A 17 9.42 -2.40 5.16
C SER A 17 9.19 -3.81 5.73
N ALA A 18 10.11 -4.33 6.55
CA ALA A 18 10.03 -5.72 7.03
C ALA A 18 8.76 -6.01 7.83
N LYS A 19 8.32 -5.10 8.71
CA LYS A 19 7.09 -5.28 9.50
C LYS A 19 5.83 -5.19 8.63
N PHE A 20 5.85 -4.34 7.60
CA PHE A 20 4.73 -4.20 6.67
C PHE A 20 4.56 -5.45 5.80
N SER A 21 5.67 -6.04 5.33
CA SER A 21 5.63 -7.27 4.54
C SER A 21 4.94 -8.43 5.28
N VAL A 22 5.13 -8.53 6.60
CA VAL A 22 4.42 -9.51 7.43
C VAL A 22 2.91 -9.25 7.42
N LEU A 23 2.49 -8.00 7.61
CA LEU A 23 1.06 -7.63 7.59
C LEU A 23 0.42 -7.84 6.22
N GLU A 24 1.15 -7.51 5.15
CA GLU A 24 0.72 -7.75 3.77
C GLU A 24 0.52 -9.24 3.50
N HIS A 25 1.48 -10.08 3.91
CA HIS A 25 1.36 -11.53 3.76
C HIS A 25 0.16 -12.10 4.52
N GLN A 26 -0.14 -11.57 5.71
CA GLN A 26 -1.33 -12.00 6.47
C GLN A 26 -2.63 -11.69 5.73
N MET A 27 -2.67 -10.66 4.88
CA MET A 27 -3.85 -10.23 4.13
C MET A 27 -3.79 -10.58 2.63
N ASP A 28 -2.88 -11.46 2.23
CA ASP A 28 -2.73 -11.90 0.84
C ASP A 28 -4.01 -12.61 0.35
N PRO A 29 -4.64 -12.16 -0.76
CA PRO A 29 -5.84 -12.80 -1.29
C PRO A 29 -5.60 -14.21 -1.87
N THR A 30 -4.34 -14.60 -2.08
CA THR A 30 -3.96 -15.90 -2.64
C THR A 30 -4.55 -17.06 -1.84
N SER A 31 -5.04 -18.08 -2.58
CA SER A 31 -5.69 -19.25 -1.98
C SER A 31 -6.85 -18.88 -1.03
N ASN A 32 -7.66 -17.89 -1.45
CA ASN A 32 -8.80 -17.37 -0.69
C ASN A 32 -8.44 -16.93 0.73
N PHE A 33 -7.37 -16.13 0.88
CA PHE A 33 -6.92 -15.60 2.17
C PHE A 33 -6.48 -16.69 3.16
N SER A 34 -5.77 -17.71 2.67
CA SER A 34 -5.35 -18.86 3.50
C SER A 34 -4.51 -18.48 4.73
N SER A 35 -3.58 -17.51 4.59
CA SER A 35 -2.77 -16.99 5.70
C SER A 35 -3.64 -16.30 6.76
N TYR A 36 -4.50 -15.36 6.34
CA TYR A 36 -5.46 -14.69 7.22
C TYR A 36 -6.32 -15.72 7.99
N ARG A 37 -6.89 -16.70 7.29
CA ARG A 37 -7.78 -17.71 7.91
C ARG A 37 -7.05 -18.55 8.95
N SER A 38 -5.81 -18.93 8.69
CA SER A 38 -4.97 -19.68 9.63
C SER A 38 -4.68 -18.83 10.88
N THR A 39 -4.37 -17.56 10.70
CA THR A 39 -4.13 -16.60 11.79
C THR A 39 -5.39 -16.32 12.61
N LEU A 40 -6.54 -16.12 11.95
CA LEU A 40 -7.84 -15.95 12.62
C LEU A 40 -8.18 -17.19 13.45
N LYS A 41 -8.05 -18.39 12.86
CA LYS A 41 -8.26 -19.65 13.57
C LYS A 41 -7.37 -19.72 14.80
N ALA A 42 -6.06 -19.46 14.66
CA ALA A 42 -5.14 -19.46 15.79
C ALA A 42 -5.52 -18.43 16.87
N ALA A 43 -6.01 -17.25 16.49
CA ALA A 43 -6.50 -16.23 17.42
C ALA A 43 -7.73 -16.71 18.19
N MET A 44 -8.68 -17.37 17.51
CA MET A 44 -9.86 -17.98 18.14
C MET A 44 -9.47 -19.05 19.16
N TRP A 45 -8.52 -19.93 18.83
CA TRP A 45 -8.01 -20.95 19.76
C TRP A 45 -7.41 -20.33 21.01
N ARG A 46 -6.64 -19.24 20.87
CA ARG A 46 -6.06 -18.53 22.02
C ARG A 46 -7.12 -17.84 22.86
N SER A 47 -8.10 -17.19 22.22
CA SER A 47 -9.20 -16.50 22.90
C SER A 47 -10.06 -17.47 23.72
N ALA A 48 -10.36 -18.66 23.19
CA ALA A 48 -11.17 -19.66 23.89
C ALA A 48 -10.53 -20.17 25.19
N GLY A 49 -9.20 -20.23 25.27
CA GLY A 49 -8.45 -20.65 26.46
C GLY A 49 -7.92 -19.50 27.31
N ALA A 50 -8.20 -18.24 26.94
CA ALA A 50 -7.61 -17.08 27.60
C ALA A 50 -8.24 -16.82 28.98
N VAL A 51 -7.37 -16.66 29.98
CA VAL A 51 -7.78 -16.19 31.32
C VAL A 51 -7.90 -14.66 31.34
N ASP A 52 -6.94 -13.99 30.69
CA ASP A 52 -6.90 -12.53 30.55
C ASP A 52 -7.92 -12.04 29.51
N ASP A 53 -8.79 -11.11 29.91
CA ASP A 53 -9.81 -10.52 29.04
C ASP A 53 -9.22 -9.83 27.80
N ARG A 54 -7.98 -9.33 27.90
CA ARG A 54 -7.28 -8.72 26.75
C ARG A 54 -7.01 -9.71 25.63
N GLN A 55 -6.84 -10.99 25.98
CA GLN A 55 -6.54 -12.05 25.02
C GLN A 55 -7.81 -12.72 24.47
N LYS A 56 -8.98 -12.40 25.02
CA LYS A 56 -10.28 -12.90 24.55
C LYS A 56 -10.80 -12.16 23.31
N ILE A 57 -10.30 -10.96 23.03
CA ILE A 57 -10.78 -10.14 21.93
C ILE A 57 -10.31 -10.71 20.58
N VAL A 58 -11.27 -10.97 19.70
CA VAL A 58 -11.04 -11.33 18.30
C VAL A 58 -11.90 -10.41 17.43
N ILE A 59 -11.27 -9.69 16.50
CA ILE A 59 -11.96 -8.82 15.55
C ILE A 59 -11.66 -9.33 14.14
N PRO A 60 -12.60 -10.03 13.49
CA PRO A 60 -12.40 -10.49 12.12
C PRO A 60 -12.51 -9.33 11.13
N PHE A 61 -11.87 -9.47 9.96
CA PHE A 61 -12.20 -8.68 8.79
C PHE A 61 -13.63 -8.99 8.34
N PHE A 62 -14.55 -8.08 8.67
CA PHE A 62 -15.97 -8.28 8.49
C PHE A 62 -16.36 -8.54 7.02
N SER A 63 -15.68 -7.91 6.07
CA SER A 63 -15.90 -8.15 4.64
C SER A 63 -15.61 -9.59 4.21
N LEU A 64 -14.59 -10.23 4.78
CA LEU A 64 -14.28 -11.64 4.52
C LEU A 64 -15.31 -12.56 5.17
N LEU A 65 -15.77 -12.24 6.38
CA LEU A 65 -16.85 -12.97 7.04
C LEU A 65 -18.15 -12.92 6.22
N VAL A 66 -18.53 -11.74 5.73
CA VAL A 66 -19.71 -11.57 4.86
C VAL A 66 -19.55 -12.33 3.55
N LYS A 67 -18.35 -12.28 2.94
CA LYS A 67 -18.03 -13.07 1.75
C LYS A 67 -18.24 -14.57 2.01
N ASP A 68 -17.76 -15.07 3.15
CA ASP A 68 -17.90 -16.48 3.51
C ASP A 68 -19.36 -16.87 3.75
N LEU A 69 -20.12 -16.02 4.45
CA LEU A 69 -21.54 -16.24 4.67
C LEU A 69 -22.33 -16.27 3.35
N TYR A 70 -21.98 -15.39 2.41
CA TYR A 70 -22.54 -15.37 1.07
C TYR A 70 -22.25 -16.67 0.32
N PHE A 71 -20.99 -17.12 0.27
CA PHE A 71 -20.65 -18.37 -0.43
C PHE A 71 -21.23 -19.61 0.26
N LEU A 72 -21.34 -19.61 1.58
CA LEU A 72 -22.02 -20.66 2.32
C LEU A 72 -23.53 -20.69 1.98
N ASN A 73 -24.15 -19.53 1.83
CA ASN A 73 -25.54 -19.41 1.39
C ASN A 73 -25.74 -19.92 -0.05
N GLU A 74 -24.88 -19.50 -0.98
CA GLU A 74 -24.95 -19.84 -2.41
C GLU A 74 -24.56 -21.30 -2.70
N GLY A 75 -23.54 -21.83 -2.02
CA GLY A 75 -23.09 -23.21 -2.19
C GLY A 75 -24.22 -24.21 -1.98
N CYS A 76 -25.13 -23.93 -1.04
CA CYS A 76 -26.33 -24.73 -0.79
C CYS A 76 -27.54 -24.34 -1.66
N ALA A 77 -27.58 -23.13 -2.23
CA ALA A 77 -28.66 -22.66 -3.09
C ALA A 77 -28.71 -23.40 -4.44
N SER A 78 -27.56 -23.85 -4.94
CA SER A 78 -27.46 -24.63 -6.19
C SER A 78 -28.37 -25.88 -6.26
N ARG A 79 -28.76 -26.43 -5.09
CA ARG A 79 -29.66 -27.59 -4.96
C ARG A 79 -30.99 -27.25 -4.27
N CYS A 80 -31.20 -25.98 -3.88
CA CYS A 80 -32.37 -25.59 -3.09
C CYS A 80 -33.15 -24.48 -3.76
N VAL A 81 -34.48 -24.64 -3.84
CA VAL A 81 -35.38 -23.56 -4.27
C VAL A 81 -35.95 -22.91 -3.01
N LEU A 82 -35.70 -21.62 -2.80
CA LEU A 82 -36.19 -20.86 -1.63
C LEU A 82 -35.82 -21.49 -0.28
N GLY A 83 -34.60 -22.03 -0.15
CA GLY A 83 -34.13 -22.67 1.09
C GLY A 83 -34.67 -24.07 1.35
N ARG A 84 -35.44 -24.63 0.39
CA ARG A 84 -35.95 -25.99 0.43
C ARG A 84 -35.19 -26.87 -0.55
N LEU A 85 -34.94 -28.11 -0.12
CA LEU A 85 -34.44 -29.19 -0.96
C LEU A 85 -35.46 -29.52 -2.07
N PRO A 86 -35.07 -30.27 -3.12
CA PRO A 86 -35.98 -30.63 -4.21
C PRO A 86 -37.20 -31.46 -3.74
N ASN A 87 -37.08 -32.12 -2.59
CA ASN A 87 -38.19 -32.84 -1.94
C ASN A 87 -39.16 -31.92 -1.18
N GLY A 88 -38.94 -30.59 -1.16
CA GLY A 88 -39.76 -29.62 -0.46
C GLY A 88 -39.42 -29.42 1.03
N HIS A 89 -38.49 -30.21 1.58
CA HIS A 89 -38.09 -30.10 2.98
C HIS A 89 -37.13 -28.92 3.19
N ILE A 90 -37.13 -28.38 4.40
CA ILE A 90 -36.17 -27.33 4.80
C ILE A 90 -34.76 -27.93 4.83
N ASN A 91 -33.78 -27.22 4.28
CA ASN A 91 -32.38 -27.61 4.36
C ASN A 91 -31.78 -27.24 5.73
N PHE A 92 -32.02 -28.06 6.75
CA PHE A 92 -31.49 -27.84 8.10
C PHE A 92 -29.96 -27.75 8.13
N ASP A 93 -29.25 -28.48 7.29
CA ASP A 93 -27.77 -28.43 7.23
C ASP A 93 -27.27 -27.04 6.82
N LYS A 94 -27.93 -26.41 5.84
CA LYS A 94 -27.62 -25.03 5.45
C LYS A 94 -27.85 -24.07 6.62
N PHE A 95 -29.03 -24.12 7.23
CA PHE A 95 -29.36 -23.22 8.35
C PHE A 95 -28.44 -23.45 9.55
N TRP A 96 -28.10 -24.70 9.85
CA TRP A 96 -27.18 -25.07 10.90
C TRP A 96 -25.78 -24.49 10.66
N GLN A 97 -25.25 -24.62 9.45
CA GLN A 97 -23.93 -24.07 9.11
C GLN A 97 -23.92 -22.53 9.18
N LEU A 98 -24.96 -21.86 8.67
CA LEU A 98 -25.10 -20.41 8.80
C LEU A 98 -25.21 -19.98 10.27
N ALA A 99 -26.03 -20.68 11.06
CA ALA A 99 -26.21 -20.42 12.49
C ALA A 99 -24.89 -20.57 13.25
N LYS A 100 -24.06 -21.56 12.90
CA LYS A 100 -22.74 -21.74 13.50
C LYS A 100 -21.85 -20.51 13.29
N GLN A 101 -21.78 -20.00 12.05
CA GLN A 101 -20.97 -18.81 11.73
C GLN A 101 -21.47 -17.56 12.46
N VAL A 102 -22.79 -17.35 12.50
CA VAL A 102 -23.40 -16.18 13.15
C VAL A 102 -23.23 -16.26 14.67
N THR A 103 -23.41 -17.44 15.27
CA THR A 103 -23.26 -17.64 16.72
C THR A 103 -21.85 -17.34 17.18
N GLU A 104 -20.85 -17.79 16.42
CA GLU A 104 -19.45 -17.52 16.69
C GLU A 104 -19.13 -16.02 16.64
N PHE A 105 -19.63 -15.31 15.63
CA PHE A 105 -19.52 -13.84 15.58
C PHE A 105 -20.20 -13.15 16.77
N MET A 106 -21.39 -13.60 17.16
CA MET A 106 -22.11 -13.05 18.30
C MET A 106 -21.37 -13.25 19.62
N ALA A 107 -20.69 -14.39 19.79
CA ALA A 107 -19.83 -14.62 20.95
C ALA A 107 -18.69 -13.60 21.02
N TRP A 108 -18.01 -13.32 19.91
CA TRP A 108 -16.95 -12.30 19.88
C TRP A 108 -17.47 -10.89 20.16
N LYS A 109 -18.65 -10.55 19.65
CA LYS A 109 -19.29 -9.25 19.89
C LYS A 109 -19.63 -9.02 21.37
N GLN A 110 -19.92 -10.07 22.12
CA GLN A 110 -20.28 -9.99 23.54
C GLN A 110 -19.07 -9.84 24.47
N VAL A 111 -17.85 -10.06 23.97
CA VAL A 111 -16.63 -9.87 24.77
C VAL A 111 -16.49 -8.40 25.16
N THR A 112 -16.34 -8.15 26.47
CA THR A 112 -16.12 -6.80 26.98
C THR A 112 -14.71 -6.33 26.65
N CYS A 113 -14.58 -5.11 26.14
CA CYS A 113 -13.28 -4.51 25.83
C CYS A 113 -12.63 -4.02 27.13
N PRO A 114 -11.44 -4.53 27.53
CA PRO A 114 -10.74 -4.14 28.74
C PRO A 114 -9.86 -2.89 28.56
N PHE A 115 -9.86 -2.29 27.36
CA PHE A 115 -9.10 -1.09 27.06
C PHE A 115 -9.89 0.16 27.45
N GLU A 116 -9.22 1.09 28.11
CA GLU A 116 -9.79 2.38 28.47
C GLU A 116 -10.18 3.18 27.23
N ARG A 117 -11.31 3.87 27.29
CA ARG A 117 -11.74 4.77 26.21
C ARG A 117 -11.09 6.13 26.40
N ALA A 118 -10.49 6.66 25.35
CA ALA A 118 -9.99 8.02 25.29
C ALA A 118 -10.95 8.90 24.47
N PRO A 119 -11.86 9.68 25.11
CA PRO A 119 -12.91 10.42 24.40
C PRO A 119 -12.36 11.42 23.39
N ASP A 120 -11.25 12.09 23.71
CA ASP A 120 -10.62 13.08 22.82
C ASP A 120 -10.09 12.43 21.54
N VAL A 121 -9.49 11.24 21.66
CA VAL A 121 -9.01 10.46 20.50
C VAL A 121 -10.19 10.00 19.66
N ILE A 122 -11.25 9.51 20.29
CA ILE A 122 -12.47 9.06 19.62
C ILE A 122 -13.12 10.22 18.85
N ASN A 123 -13.25 11.39 19.50
CA ASN A 123 -13.81 12.59 18.89
C ASN A 123 -12.95 13.08 17.72
N HIS A 124 -11.62 13.07 17.88
CA HIS A 124 -10.71 13.40 16.79
C HIS A 124 -10.89 12.44 15.60
N LEU A 125 -10.94 11.13 15.82
CA LEU A 125 -11.16 10.14 14.77
C LEU A 125 -12.52 10.30 14.06
N HIS A 126 -13.57 10.67 14.78
CA HIS A 126 -14.88 10.94 14.19
C HIS A 126 -14.95 12.23 13.36
N THR A 127 -14.17 13.24 13.72
CA THR A 127 -14.14 14.53 13.04
C THR A 127 -13.04 14.64 11.98
N ALA A 128 -12.15 13.65 11.91
CA ALA A 128 -11.03 13.63 10.98
C ALA A 128 -11.54 13.67 9.53
N HIS A 129 -10.98 14.59 8.73
CA HIS A 129 -11.37 14.75 7.34
C HIS A 129 -10.93 13.56 6.50
N MET A 130 -11.90 12.86 5.89
CA MET A 130 -11.64 11.79 4.95
C MET A 130 -11.48 12.35 3.54
N LEU A 131 -10.26 12.28 3.00
CA LEU A 131 -10.00 12.64 1.61
C LEU A 131 -10.59 11.59 0.66
N SER A 132 -11.18 12.07 -0.44
CA SER A 132 -11.58 11.21 -1.56
C SER A 132 -10.35 10.62 -2.27
N GLU A 133 -10.55 9.62 -3.12
CA GLU A 133 -9.44 9.05 -3.91
C GLU A 133 -8.75 10.11 -4.79
N THR A 134 -9.53 11.00 -5.41
CA THR A 134 -9.04 12.16 -6.15
C THR A 134 -8.23 13.10 -5.25
N GLY A 135 -8.74 13.42 -4.05
CA GLY A 135 -8.05 14.28 -3.10
C GLY A 135 -6.73 13.68 -2.61
N LEU A 136 -6.70 12.38 -2.33
CA LEU A 136 -5.48 11.63 -1.97
C LEU A 136 -4.46 11.63 -3.10
N ALA A 137 -4.90 11.42 -4.35
CA ALA A 137 -4.02 11.46 -5.50
C ALA A 137 -3.40 12.84 -5.72
N LEU A 138 -4.19 13.92 -5.56
CA LEU A 138 -3.69 15.28 -5.64
C LEU A 138 -2.68 15.59 -4.53
N ALA A 139 -3.01 15.24 -3.28
CA ALA A 139 -2.10 15.41 -2.16
C ALA A 139 -0.77 14.63 -2.36
N SER A 140 -0.82 13.45 -2.97
CA SER A 140 0.40 12.70 -3.33
C SER A 140 1.28 13.48 -4.31
N PHE A 141 0.70 14.08 -5.36
CA PHE A 141 1.44 14.87 -6.34
C PHE A 141 1.96 16.21 -5.77
N GLU A 142 1.28 16.78 -4.78
CA GLU A 142 1.78 17.95 -4.05
C GLU A 142 3.04 17.63 -3.25
N CYS A 143 3.16 16.40 -2.73
CA CYS A 143 4.33 15.91 -2.00
C CYS A 143 5.50 15.57 -2.92
N GLU A 144 5.28 14.67 -3.88
CA GLU A 144 6.27 14.20 -4.86
C GLU A 144 5.62 14.33 -6.24
N GLY A 145 5.89 15.43 -6.93
CA GLY A 145 5.29 15.71 -8.24
C GLY A 145 5.45 14.56 -9.24
N PRO A 146 4.61 14.50 -10.29
CA PRO A 146 4.56 13.37 -11.22
C PRO A 146 5.93 13.10 -11.88
N ASP A 147 6.36 11.84 -11.83
CA ASP A 147 7.72 11.43 -12.24
C ASP A 147 7.77 10.98 -13.72
N ASN A 148 6.67 10.40 -14.21
CA ASN A 148 6.57 9.87 -15.57
C ASN A 148 5.47 10.56 -16.41
N SER A 149 5.46 10.29 -17.73
CA SER A 149 4.49 10.89 -18.66
C SER A 149 3.04 10.57 -18.31
N TYR A 150 2.77 9.36 -17.82
CA TYR A 150 1.44 8.91 -17.45
C TYR A 150 0.91 9.67 -16.22
N GLU A 151 1.73 9.84 -15.20
CA GLU A 151 1.38 10.62 -14.01
C GLU A 151 1.19 12.11 -14.30
N LYS A 152 1.97 12.66 -15.25
CA LYS A 152 1.78 14.04 -15.72
C LYS A 152 0.42 14.22 -16.38
N GLU A 153 -0.01 13.27 -17.20
CA GLU A 153 -1.34 13.28 -17.80
C GLU A 153 -2.43 13.13 -16.73
N ARG A 154 -2.27 12.17 -15.81
CA ARG A 154 -3.19 11.98 -14.68
C ARG A 154 -3.32 13.22 -13.81
N TYR A 155 -2.23 13.92 -13.52
CA TYR A 155 -2.23 15.17 -12.76
C TYR A 155 -3.01 16.29 -13.47
N LYS A 156 -2.88 16.40 -14.81
CA LYS A 156 -3.66 17.36 -15.61
C LYS A 156 -5.16 17.07 -15.55
N THR A 157 -5.56 15.80 -15.62
CA THR A 157 -6.97 15.40 -15.51
C THR A 157 -7.54 15.69 -14.12
N LEU A 158 -6.74 15.47 -13.07
CA LEU A 158 -7.18 15.66 -11.68
C LEU A 158 -7.17 17.14 -11.24
N ASN A 159 -6.30 17.97 -11.83
CA ASN A 159 -6.22 19.40 -11.51
C ASN A 159 -5.90 20.24 -12.76
N PRO A 160 -6.90 20.53 -13.61
CA PRO A 160 -6.69 21.22 -14.88
C PRO A 160 -6.09 22.62 -14.73
N ALA A 161 -6.41 23.33 -13.63
CA ALA A 161 -5.88 24.67 -13.35
C ALA A 161 -4.38 24.66 -12.97
N GLN A 162 -3.92 23.67 -12.20
CA GLN A 162 -2.51 23.57 -11.81
C GLN A 162 -1.67 22.76 -12.78
N GLY A 163 -2.25 21.82 -13.54
CA GLY A 163 -1.56 21.07 -14.61
C GLY A 163 -0.92 22.00 -15.64
N ALA A 164 -1.62 23.07 -16.03
CA ALA A 164 -1.08 24.09 -16.94
C ALA A 164 0.05 24.95 -16.32
N ARG A 165 0.09 25.11 -14.99
CA ARG A 165 1.17 25.81 -14.28
C ARG A 165 2.38 24.90 -14.08
N PHE A 166 2.14 23.63 -13.77
CA PHE A 166 3.16 22.59 -13.61
C PHE A 166 3.87 22.30 -14.93
N GLU A 167 3.14 22.17 -16.05
CA GLU A 167 3.73 21.95 -17.37
C GLU A 167 4.74 23.06 -17.72
N ARG A 168 4.36 24.32 -17.49
CA ARG A 168 5.25 25.47 -17.72
C ARG A 168 6.49 25.43 -16.82
N ARG A 169 6.34 25.04 -15.56
CA ARG A 169 7.47 24.89 -14.62
C ARG A 169 8.38 23.72 -14.99
N TRP A 170 7.82 22.57 -15.41
CA TRP A 170 8.59 21.40 -15.83
C TRP A 170 9.32 21.59 -17.14
N VAL A 171 8.66 22.17 -18.16
CA VAL A 171 9.31 22.52 -19.43
C VAL A 171 10.47 23.49 -19.18
N PHE A 172 10.28 24.46 -18.28
CA PHE A 172 11.36 25.35 -17.87
C PHE A 172 12.51 24.60 -17.16
N GLN A 173 12.20 23.69 -16.23
CA GLN A 173 13.22 22.96 -15.46
C GLN A 173 13.97 21.91 -16.30
N GLU A 174 13.30 21.25 -17.25
CA GLU A 174 13.91 20.32 -18.20
C GLU A 174 14.78 21.06 -19.23
N SER A 175 14.35 22.25 -19.67
CA SER A 175 15.17 23.14 -20.49
C SER A 175 16.48 23.51 -19.78
N GLN A 176 16.42 23.85 -18.48
CA GLN A 176 17.60 24.12 -17.66
C GLN A 176 18.51 22.89 -17.46
N ARG A 177 17.94 21.67 -17.34
CA ARG A 177 18.73 20.43 -17.27
C ARG A 177 19.43 20.12 -18.58
N LEU A 178 18.78 20.37 -19.72
CA LEU A 178 19.36 20.18 -21.05
C LEU A 178 20.47 21.19 -21.35
N THR A 179 20.30 22.47 -21.00
CA THR A 179 21.35 23.49 -21.14
C THR A 179 22.56 23.19 -20.24
N THR A 180 22.33 22.71 -19.02
CA THR A 180 23.39 22.26 -18.11
C THR A 180 24.14 21.03 -18.67
N ARG A 181 23.44 20.05 -19.25
CA ARG A 181 24.08 18.91 -19.92
C ARG A 181 24.87 19.31 -21.16
N GLN A 182 24.39 20.27 -21.95
CA GLN A 182 25.10 20.78 -23.13
C GLN A 182 26.35 21.59 -22.78
N SER A 183 26.32 22.38 -21.71
CA SER A 183 27.49 23.12 -21.22
C SER A 183 28.55 22.20 -20.63
N ILE A 184 28.16 21.15 -19.88
CA ILE A 184 29.10 20.13 -19.38
C ILE A 184 29.78 19.36 -20.51
N THR A 185 29.05 18.99 -21.56
CA THR A 185 29.62 18.29 -22.73
C THR A 185 30.54 19.19 -23.57
N ARG A 186 30.23 20.48 -23.70
CA ARG A 186 31.12 21.47 -24.33
C ARG A 186 32.42 21.66 -23.54
N ASN A 187 32.35 21.77 -22.21
CA ASN A 187 33.54 21.89 -21.36
C ASN A 187 34.43 20.63 -21.39
N LYS A 188 33.85 19.43 -21.44
CA LYS A 188 34.61 18.19 -21.63
C LYS A 188 35.32 18.12 -22.99
N LYS A 189 34.71 18.62 -24.07
CA LYS A 189 35.35 18.71 -25.39
C LYS A 189 36.48 19.74 -25.42
N ALA A 190 36.34 20.87 -24.72
CA ALA A 190 37.39 21.89 -24.59
C ALA A 190 38.61 21.38 -23.80
N SER A 191 38.39 20.69 -22.66
CA SER A 191 39.49 20.07 -21.90
C SER A 191 40.23 18.97 -22.66
N ARG A 192 39.52 18.14 -23.45
CA ARG A 192 40.16 17.12 -24.30
C ARG A 192 41.01 17.72 -25.43
N LYS A 193 40.64 18.88 -25.96
CA LYS A 193 41.47 19.60 -26.95
C LYS A 193 42.71 20.23 -26.31
N LYS A 194 42.61 20.73 -25.07
CA LYS A 194 43.75 21.31 -24.35
C LYS A 194 44.80 20.27 -23.95
N CYS A 195 44.40 19.09 -23.45
CA CYS A 195 45.33 17.99 -23.15
C CYS A 195 46.04 17.36 -24.36
N LYS A 196 45.55 17.57 -25.60
CA LYS A 196 46.25 17.11 -26.82
C LYS A 196 47.30 18.09 -27.33
N SER A 197 47.26 19.35 -26.88
CA SER A 197 48.24 20.39 -27.25
C SER A 197 49.54 20.29 -26.45
N ASP A 198 49.49 19.77 -25.22
CA ASP A 198 50.64 19.78 -24.29
C ASP A 198 51.41 18.45 -24.23
N ARG A 199 51.18 17.52 -25.18
CA ARG A 199 51.79 16.17 -25.19
C ARG A 199 52.79 15.92 -26.31
N THR A 200 53.44 16.98 -26.80
CA THR A 200 54.62 16.89 -27.66
C THR A 200 55.73 17.76 -27.08
N GLY A 201 56.67 17.11 -26.40
CA GLY A 201 57.87 17.75 -25.85
C GLY A 201 57.87 17.74 -24.33
N ILE A 202 58.57 16.78 -23.74
CA ILE A 202 59.54 16.94 -22.65
C ILE A 202 60.09 15.52 -22.36
N THR A 203 61.33 15.32 -22.81
CA THR A 203 62.18 14.17 -22.49
C THR A 203 62.76 14.40 -21.09
N PHE A 204 62.50 13.52 -20.13
CA PHE A 204 63.18 13.55 -18.82
C PHE A 204 64.30 12.51 -18.79
N VAL A 205 65.53 13.02 -18.69
CA VAL A 205 66.75 12.27 -18.39
C VAL A 205 66.80 12.02 -16.89
N ILE A 206 66.98 10.76 -16.47
CA ILE A 206 67.20 10.38 -15.06
C ILE A 206 68.69 10.07 -14.90
N SER A 207 69.36 10.82 -14.03
CA SER A 207 70.75 10.57 -13.61
C SER A 207 70.76 10.13 -12.15
N LEU A 208 71.25 8.91 -11.90
CA LEU A 208 71.50 8.36 -10.57
C LEU A 208 72.85 8.87 -10.03
N LYS A 209 72.87 9.37 -8.79
CA LYS A 209 74.09 9.44 -7.98
C LYS A 209 73.79 9.04 -6.55
N ALA A 210 74.63 8.13 -6.05
CA ALA A 210 74.54 7.46 -4.77
C ALA A 210 75.10 8.30 -3.61
N CYS A 211 74.50 8.13 -2.43
CA CYS A 211 75.13 7.95 -1.13
C CYS A 211 74.21 7.03 -0.31
#